data_AF-D7CR44-F1
#
_entry.id   AF-D7CR44-F1
#
_cell.length_a   1.000
_cell.length_b   1.000
_cell.length_c   1.000
_cell.angle_alpha   90.00
_cell.angle_beta   90.00
_cell.angle_gamma   90.00
#
_symmetry.space_group_name_H-M   'P 1'
#
loop_
_entity.id
_entity.type
_entity.pdbx_description
1 polymer ?
#
loop_
_entity_poly.entity_id
_entity_poly.type
_entity_poly.pdbx_seq_one_letter_code
_entity_poly.pdbx_strand_id
1 'polypeptide(L)'
;MQADRLGFVERSLDWWSQARRDLSHARADVDAAYYEWACFSAQQAAEKGLKAVFQALGAVVWGHSVADLLRELGKHQRVPPELDDAALELDKAYIPTRYPDAHPSGYPGGRYVKTEALRLVAHAEAILEFCSGFLPSVDGGDADRDA
;
A
#
# COMPACT_ATOMS: atom_id res chain seq x y z
N MET A 1 -7.32 26.41 4.78
CA MET A 1 -7.14 25.76 3.47
C MET A 1 -8.46 25.81 2.74
N GLN A 2 -8.57 26.59 1.67
CA GLN A 2 -9.76 26.62 0.83
C GLN A 2 -9.36 26.00 -0.50
N ALA A 3 -9.61 24.70 -0.64
CA ALA A 3 -9.48 23.99 -1.91
C ALA A 3 -10.77 24.21 -2.69
N ASP A 4 -10.60 24.54 -3.96
CA ASP A 4 -11.66 24.76 -4.94
C ASP A 4 -12.65 23.59 -4.94
N ARG A 5 -13.94 23.89 -4.75
CA ARG A 5 -15.01 22.89 -4.52
C ARG A 5 -15.72 22.49 -5.82
N LEU A 6 -15.14 22.80 -6.97
CA LEU A 6 -15.66 22.42 -8.30
C LEU A 6 -14.82 21.28 -8.87
N GLY A 7 -15.32 20.04 -8.76
CA GLY A 7 -14.87 18.90 -9.56
C GLY A 7 -14.20 17.73 -8.82
N PHE A 8 -14.03 17.78 -7.50
CA PHE A 8 -13.52 16.64 -6.73
C PHE A 8 -14.62 15.58 -6.57
N VAL A 9 -14.52 14.50 -7.35
CA VAL A 9 -15.30 13.27 -7.11
C VAL A 9 -14.48 12.40 -6.16
N GLU A 10 -14.99 12.25 -4.95
CA GLU A 10 -14.43 11.40 -3.90
C GLU A 10 -14.58 9.92 -4.31
N ARG A 11 -13.48 9.16 -4.27
CA ARG A 11 -13.40 7.74 -4.66
C ARG A 11 -12.53 6.93 -3.70
N SER A 12 -12.45 7.31 -2.43
CA SER A 12 -11.67 6.58 -1.40
C SER A 12 -12.03 5.12 -1.34
N LEU A 13 -13.31 4.76 -1.51
CA LEU A 13 -13.76 3.37 -1.53
C LEU A 13 -13.17 2.56 -2.70
N ASP A 14 -13.00 3.17 -3.87
CA ASP A 14 -12.36 2.51 -5.01
C ASP A 14 -10.87 2.28 -4.73
N TRP A 15 -10.18 3.30 -4.21
CA TRP A 15 -8.78 3.19 -3.80
C TRP A 15 -8.57 2.14 -2.72
N TRP A 16 -9.45 2.12 -1.72
CA TRP A 16 -9.43 1.16 -0.63
C TRP A 16 -9.70 -0.26 -1.10
N SER A 17 -10.68 -0.45 -1.99
CA SER A 17 -10.97 -1.74 -2.61
C SER A 17 -9.77 -2.27 -3.40
N GLN A 18 -9.09 -1.40 -4.15
CA GLN A 18 -7.86 -1.78 -4.85
C GLN A 18 -6.71 -2.08 -3.88
N ALA A 19 -6.55 -1.33 -2.79
CA ALA A 19 -5.53 -1.60 -1.77
C ALA A 19 -5.70 -3.00 -1.15
N ARG A 20 -6.94 -3.40 -0.86
CA ARG A 20 -7.26 -4.75 -0.36
C ARG A 20 -6.98 -5.84 -1.40
N ARG A 21 -7.29 -5.58 -2.69
CA ARG A 21 -6.93 -6.47 -3.80
C ARG A 21 -5.42 -6.64 -3.94
N ASP A 22 -4.66 -5.55 -3.81
CA ASP A 22 -3.20 -5.58 -3.88
C ASP A 22 -2.60 -6.39 -2.71
N LEU A 23 -3.15 -6.28 -1.50
CA LEU A 23 -2.73 -7.11 -0.36
C LEU A 23 -3.04 -8.59 -0.60
N SER A 24 -4.23 -8.90 -1.15
CA SER A 24 -4.59 -10.27 -1.53
C SER A 24 -3.63 -10.83 -2.60
N HIS A 25 -3.32 -10.01 -3.61
CA HIS A 25 -2.36 -10.36 -4.66
C HIS A 25 -0.96 -10.61 -4.07
N ALA A 26 -0.50 -9.77 -3.15
CA ALA A 26 0.78 -9.95 -2.49
C ALA A 26 0.87 -11.28 -1.72
N ARG A 27 -0.22 -11.71 -1.08
CA ARG A 27 -0.31 -13.02 -0.40
C ARG A 27 -0.26 -14.17 -1.41
N ALA A 28 -1.02 -14.08 -2.51
CA ALA A 28 -1.01 -15.08 -3.57
C ALA A 28 0.38 -15.22 -4.22
N ASP A 29 1.09 -14.10 -4.43
CA ASP A 29 2.44 -14.08 -4.97
C ASP A 29 3.46 -14.76 -4.02
N VAL A 30 3.28 -14.64 -2.69
CA VAL A 30 4.10 -15.40 -1.73
C VAL A 30 3.90 -16.91 -1.92
N ASP A 31 2.65 -17.35 -2.08
CA ASP A 31 2.32 -18.77 -2.25
C ASP A 31 2.82 -19.32 -3.59
N ALA A 32 2.78 -18.50 -4.63
CA ALA A 32 3.29 -18.82 -5.97
C ALA A 32 4.82 -18.66 -6.12
N ALA A 33 5.51 -18.24 -5.05
CA ALA A 33 6.95 -17.95 -5.02
C ALA A 33 7.42 -16.82 -5.95
N TYR A 34 6.53 -15.89 -6.30
CA TYR A 34 6.85 -14.62 -6.99
C TYR A 34 7.18 -13.53 -5.96
N TYR A 35 8.26 -13.72 -5.21
CA TYR A 35 8.56 -12.90 -4.02
C TYR A 35 8.78 -11.42 -4.32
N GLU A 36 9.36 -11.08 -5.47
CA GLU A 36 9.53 -9.70 -5.92
C GLU A 36 8.18 -9.03 -6.20
N TRP A 37 7.23 -9.78 -6.78
CA TRP A 37 5.88 -9.29 -7.05
C TRP A 37 5.05 -9.18 -5.78
N ALA A 38 5.24 -10.10 -4.81
CA ALA A 38 4.68 -9.97 -3.48
C ALA A 38 5.15 -8.68 -2.79
N CYS A 39 6.45 -8.38 -2.83
CA CYS A 39 7.02 -7.15 -2.26
C CYS A 39 6.47 -5.89 -2.95
N PHE A 40 6.37 -5.90 -4.27
CA PHE A 40 5.80 -4.79 -5.05
C PHE A 40 4.32 -4.57 -4.71
N SER A 41 3.53 -5.64 -4.72
CA SER A 41 2.09 -5.58 -4.44
C SER A 41 1.81 -5.15 -3.00
N ALA A 42 2.66 -5.54 -2.05
CA ALA A 42 2.60 -5.05 -0.67
C ALA A 42 2.83 -3.53 -0.59
N GLN A 43 3.86 -3.00 -1.27
CA GLN A 43 4.08 -1.55 -1.33
C GLN A 43 2.88 -0.83 -1.95
N GLN A 44 2.33 -1.38 -3.04
CA GLN A 44 1.17 -0.80 -3.72
C GLN A 44 -0.09 -0.80 -2.84
N ALA A 45 -0.32 -1.85 -2.06
CA ALA A 45 -1.42 -1.92 -1.11
C ALA A 45 -1.34 -0.77 -0.11
N ALA A 46 -0.19 -0.59 0.55
CA ALA A 46 0.01 0.49 1.52
C ALA A 46 -0.14 1.89 0.90
N GLU A 47 0.45 2.12 -0.29
CA GLU A 47 0.33 3.40 -1.01
C GLU A 47 -1.14 3.74 -1.31
N LYS A 48 -1.90 2.78 -1.87
CA LYS A 48 -3.30 2.99 -2.22
C LYS A 48 -4.20 3.14 -0.99
N GLY A 49 -3.90 2.42 0.09
CA GLY A 49 -4.59 2.56 1.37
C GLY A 49 -4.47 3.99 1.93
N LEU A 50 -3.26 4.55 1.95
CA LEU A 50 -3.04 5.92 2.41
C LEU A 50 -3.69 6.95 1.47
N LYS A 51 -3.63 6.74 0.15
CA LYS A 51 -4.34 7.59 -0.81
C LYS A 51 -5.86 7.58 -0.61
N ALA A 52 -6.44 6.44 -0.24
CA ALA A 52 -7.84 6.35 0.14
C ALA A 52 -8.14 7.22 1.37
N VAL A 53 -7.30 7.17 2.41
CA VAL A 53 -7.45 8.02 3.61
C VAL A 53 -7.40 9.50 3.25
N PHE A 54 -6.44 9.94 2.43
CA PHE A 54 -6.38 11.33 2.01
C PHE A 54 -7.63 11.75 1.22
N GLN A 55 -8.14 10.91 0.32
CA GLN A 55 -9.38 11.21 -0.40
C GLN A 55 -10.58 11.34 0.54
N ALA A 56 -10.72 10.42 1.51
CA ALA A 56 -11.80 10.46 2.50
C ALA A 56 -11.74 11.72 3.37
N LEU A 57 -10.53 12.25 3.61
CA LEU A 57 -10.30 13.53 4.30
C LEU A 57 -10.43 14.76 3.38
N GLY A 58 -10.84 14.58 2.11
CA GLY A 58 -11.04 15.67 1.15
C GLY A 58 -9.74 16.24 0.56
N ALA A 59 -8.67 15.45 0.55
CA ALA A 59 -7.36 15.81 0.02
C ALA A 59 -6.91 14.88 -1.13
N VAL A 60 -6.06 15.41 -2.01
CA VAL A 60 -5.38 14.63 -3.05
C VAL A 60 -3.89 14.75 -2.83
N VAL A 61 -3.22 13.61 -2.80
CA VAL A 61 -1.77 13.49 -2.60
C VAL A 61 -1.14 12.79 -3.80
N TRP A 62 0.10 13.14 -4.09
CA TRP A 62 0.87 12.64 -5.23
C TRP A 62 2.13 11.91 -4.75
N GLY A 63 2.69 11.08 -5.61
CA GLY A 63 3.89 10.28 -5.31
C GLY A 63 3.58 8.83 -4.92
N HIS A 64 4.66 8.10 -4.65
CA HIS A 64 4.66 6.65 -4.37
C HIS A 64 5.32 6.29 -3.03
N SER A 65 5.89 7.29 -2.35
CA SER A 65 6.53 7.11 -1.06
C SER A 65 5.47 6.93 0.03
N VAL A 66 5.33 5.70 0.52
CA VAL A 66 4.45 5.33 1.63
C VAL A 66 4.87 6.10 2.89
N ALA A 67 6.18 6.26 3.12
CA ALA A 67 6.68 6.97 4.29
C ALA A 67 6.31 8.46 4.23
N ASP A 68 6.44 9.12 3.07
CA ASP A 68 6.06 10.53 2.94
C ASP A 68 4.55 10.73 3.09
N LEU A 69 3.74 9.78 2.57
CA LEU A 69 2.29 9.78 2.77
C LEU A 69 1.91 9.64 4.26
N LEU A 70 2.55 8.73 5.00
CA LEU A 70 2.33 8.58 6.44
C LEU A 70 2.76 9.82 7.21
N ARG A 71 3.93 10.40 6.90
CA ARG A 71 4.43 11.61 7.57
C ARG A 71 3.55 12.81 7.31
N GLU A 72 3.03 12.95 6.08
CA GLU A 72 2.07 13.99 5.74
C GLU A 72 0.78 13.83 6.56
N LEU A 73 0.24 12.61 6.65
CA LEU A 73 -0.93 12.31 7.47
C LEU A 73 -0.63 12.56 8.96
N GLY A 74 0.57 12.26 9.42
CA GLY A 74 1.09 12.47 10.77
C GLY A 74 1.15 13.94 11.22
N LYS A 75 1.09 14.90 10.28
CA LYS A 75 0.95 16.33 10.62
C LYS A 75 -0.42 16.67 11.20
N HIS A 76 -1.42 15.83 10.95
CA HIS A 76 -2.82 16.05 11.33
C HIS A 76 -3.42 14.92 12.16
N GLN A 77 -2.84 13.71 12.11
CA GLN A 77 -3.31 12.51 12.79
C GLN A 77 -2.19 11.87 13.60
N ARG A 78 -2.54 11.11 14.64
CA ARG A 78 -1.55 10.33 15.40
C ARG A 78 -1.20 9.06 14.63
N VAL A 79 0.01 9.00 14.09
CA VAL A 79 0.57 7.82 13.43
C VAL A 79 1.47 7.06 14.42
N PRO A 80 1.30 5.74 14.61
CA PRO A 80 2.22 4.93 15.39
C PRO A 80 3.63 4.95 14.78
N PRO A 81 4.70 5.23 15.55
CA PRO A 81 6.07 5.33 15.02
C PRO A 81 6.54 4.10 14.23
N GLU A 82 6.11 2.91 14.63
CA GLU A 82 6.44 1.64 13.98
C GLU A 82 5.96 1.55 12.51
N LEU A 83 4.95 2.35 12.12
CA LEU A 83 4.50 2.39 10.74
C LEU A 83 5.46 3.16 9.82
N ASP A 84 6.25 4.10 10.34
CA ASP A 84 7.25 4.83 9.54
C ASP A 84 8.37 3.89 9.08
N ASP A 85 8.90 3.06 9.99
CA ASP A 85 9.91 2.04 9.66
C ASP A 85 9.38 1.04 8.64
N ALA A 86 8.14 0.56 8.83
CA ALA A 86 7.46 -0.34 7.91
C ALA A 86 7.31 0.27 6.51
N ALA A 87 6.92 1.55 6.43
CA ALA A 87 6.76 2.26 5.17
C ALA A 87 8.09 2.50 4.45
N LEU A 88 9.15 2.83 5.19
CA LEU A 88 10.50 2.96 4.62
C LEU A 88 11.03 1.63 4.06
N GLU A 89 10.67 0.49 4.64
CA GLU A 89 10.97 -0.82 4.04
C GLU A 89 10.16 -1.07 2.77
N LEU A 90 8.86 -0.75 2.76
CA LEU A 90 8.01 -0.89 1.59
C LEU A 90 8.48 -0.03 0.41
N ASP A 91 8.92 1.20 0.65
CA ASP A 91 9.38 2.11 -0.40
C ASP A 91 10.59 1.56 -1.17
N LYS A 92 11.45 0.76 -0.51
CA LYS A 92 12.58 0.08 -1.16
C LYS A 92 12.14 -0.98 -2.17
N ALA A 93 10.88 -1.42 -2.14
CA ALA A 93 10.32 -2.37 -3.08
C ALA A 93 9.65 -1.72 -4.30
N TYR A 94 9.48 -0.39 -4.35
CA TYR A 94 8.71 0.25 -5.43
C TYR A 94 9.35 0.10 -6.83
N ILE A 95 10.66 0.37 -6.93
CA ILE A 95 11.43 0.28 -8.19
C ILE A 95 12.20 -1.05 -8.31
N PRO A 96 12.99 -1.48 -7.32
CA PRO A 96 13.93 -2.59 -7.49
C PRO A 96 13.30 -3.98 -7.66
N THR A 97 11.99 -4.12 -7.42
CA THR A 97 11.23 -5.35 -7.68
C THR A 97 10.88 -5.55 -9.16
N ARG A 98 10.95 -4.48 -9.97
CA ARG A 98 10.46 -4.49 -11.36
C ARG A 98 11.57 -4.28 -12.38
N TYR A 99 12.57 -3.47 -12.05
CA TYR A 99 13.58 -3.08 -13.02
C TYR A 99 14.93 -3.75 -12.75
N PRO A 100 15.49 -4.50 -13.72
CA PRO A 100 16.80 -5.15 -13.57
C PRO A 100 17.97 -4.17 -13.37
N ASP A 101 17.87 -2.94 -13.88
CA ASP A 101 18.88 -1.88 -13.77
C ASP A 101 19.05 -1.34 -12.33
N ALA A 102 18.10 -1.65 -11.44
CA ALA A 102 18.24 -1.40 -10.01
C ALA A 102 19.27 -2.31 -9.32
N HIS A 103 19.82 -3.30 -10.03
CA HIS A 103 20.78 -4.27 -9.51
C HIS A 103 22.05 -4.32 -10.38
N PRO A 104 23.24 -4.60 -9.81
CA PRO A 104 24.46 -4.74 -10.60
C PRO A 104 24.45 -5.88 -11.63
N SER A 105 23.58 -6.89 -11.44
CA SER A 105 23.42 -8.03 -12.35
C SER A 105 22.12 -8.79 -12.06
N GLY A 106 21.74 -9.72 -12.95
CA GLY A 106 20.59 -10.61 -12.77
C GLY A 106 19.26 -9.94 -13.07
N TYR A 107 18.19 -10.47 -12.48
CA TYR A 107 16.81 -9.96 -12.61
C TYR A 107 16.11 -9.94 -11.24
N PRO A 108 15.08 -9.10 -11.03
CA PRO A 108 14.46 -8.93 -9.71
C PRO A 108 13.95 -10.23 -9.07
N GLY A 109 13.28 -11.12 -9.81
CA GLY A 109 12.77 -12.39 -9.26
C GLY A 109 13.84 -13.33 -8.66
N GLY A 110 15.12 -13.14 -8.99
CA GLY A 110 16.24 -13.87 -8.37
C GLY A 110 16.85 -13.18 -7.13
N ARG A 111 16.29 -12.05 -6.68
CA ARG A 111 16.86 -11.17 -5.64
C ARG A 111 16.06 -11.13 -4.34
N TYR A 112 14.81 -11.57 -4.35
CA TYR A 112 13.92 -11.54 -3.18
C TYR A 112 13.66 -12.96 -2.68
N VAL A 113 13.57 -13.10 -1.36
CA VAL A 113 13.27 -14.38 -0.71
C VAL A 113 11.93 -14.35 0.03
N LYS A 114 11.39 -15.54 0.32
CA LYS A 114 10.12 -15.72 1.04
C LYS A 114 10.03 -14.91 2.33
N THR A 115 11.12 -14.87 3.12
CA THR A 115 11.13 -14.16 4.40
C THR A 115 11.01 -12.65 4.26
N GLU A 116 11.52 -12.07 3.17
CA GLU A 116 11.36 -10.65 2.86
C GLU A 116 9.93 -10.38 2.38
N ALA A 117 9.42 -11.20 1.47
CA ALA A 117 8.05 -11.06 0.97
C ALA A 117 7.00 -11.15 2.09
N LEU A 118 7.12 -12.13 2.99
CA LEU A 118 6.24 -12.25 4.16
C LEU A 118 6.31 -11.01 5.07
N ARG A 119 7.51 -10.46 5.30
CA ARG A 119 7.69 -9.27 6.13
C ARG A 119 7.04 -8.04 5.50
N LEU A 120 7.23 -7.83 4.18
CA LEU A 120 6.61 -6.69 3.48
C LEU A 120 5.09 -6.83 3.41
N VAL A 121 4.55 -8.04 3.22
CA VAL A 121 3.09 -8.27 3.32
C VAL A 121 2.57 -7.89 4.70
N ALA A 122 3.27 -8.26 5.77
CA ALA A 122 2.88 -7.88 7.13
C ALA A 122 2.94 -6.36 7.38
N HIS A 123 3.92 -5.66 6.80
CA HIS A 123 3.98 -4.20 6.83
C HIS A 123 2.79 -3.55 6.12
N ALA A 124 2.45 -4.05 4.93
CA ALA A 124 1.29 -3.56 4.19
C ALA A 124 -0.02 -3.80 4.97
N GLU A 125 -0.18 -4.97 5.58
CA GLU A 125 -1.33 -5.29 6.44
C GLU A 125 -1.44 -4.35 7.63
N ALA A 126 -0.35 -4.06 8.34
CA ALA A 126 -0.34 -3.12 9.46
C ALA A 126 -0.75 -1.69 9.04
N ILE A 127 -0.31 -1.24 7.86
CA ILE A 127 -0.69 0.07 7.31
C ILE A 127 -2.17 0.07 6.89
N LEU A 128 -2.67 -0.99 6.24
CA LEU A 128 -4.08 -1.07 5.88
C LEU A 128 -4.98 -1.09 7.12
N GLU A 129 -4.61 -1.84 8.16
CA GLU A 129 -5.32 -1.84 9.45
C GLU A 129 -5.41 -0.42 10.02
N PHE A 130 -4.30 0.32 10.02
CA PHE A 130 -4.29 1.73 10.41
C PHE A 130 -5.19 2.61 9.52
N CYS A 131 -5.16 2.43 8.19
CA CYS A 131 -6.00 3.18 7.26
C CYS A 131 -7.50 2.92 7.48
N SER A 132 -7.88 1.70 7.87
CA SER A 132 -9.28 1.32 8.07
C SER A 132 -9.98 2.19 9.13
N GLY A 133 -9.25 2.68 10.13
CA GLY A 133 -9.78 3.56 11.17
C GLY A 133 -10.24 4.95 10.68
N PHE A 134 -9.90 5.32 9.45
CA PHE A 134 -10.30 6.58 8.82
C PHE A 134 -11.35 6.40 7.71
N LEU A 135 -11.68 5.16 7.36
CA LEU A 135 -12.53 4.83 6.23
C LEU A 135 -13.85 4.24 6.72
N PRO A 136 -14.98 4.53 6.05
CA PRO A 136 -16.25 3.92 6.42
C PRO A 136 -16.18 2.39 6.26
N SER A 137 -16.80 1.68 7.20
CA SER A 137 -16.88 0.22 7.17
C SER A 137 -17.51 -0.25 5.86
N VAL A 138 -16.78 -1.07 5.11
CA VAL A 138 -17.31 -1.75 3.93
C VAL A 138 -17.93 -3.06 4.41
N ASP A 139 -19.15 -3.00 4.92
CA ASP A 139 -19.88 -4.21 5.28
C ASP A 139 -20.20 -5.01 4.01
N GLY A 140 -19.66 -6.24 3.92
CA GLY A 140 -20.15 -7.35 3.10
C GLY A 140 -20.15 -7.14 1.57
N GLY A 141 -19.07 -7.56 0.89
CA GLY A 141 -19.08 -7.61 -0.58
C GLY A 141 -18.15 -8.64 -1.25
N ASP A 142 -17.14 -9.16 -0.56
CA ASP A 142 -16.13 -10.03 -1.19
C ASP A 142 -16.17 -11.50 -0.72
N ALA A 143 -17.09 -11.88 0.18
CA ALA A 143 -17.18 -13.27 0.66
C ALA A 143 -17.84 -14.23 -0.34
N ASP A 144 -18.24 -13.78 -1.53
CA ASP A 144 -19.08 -14.56 -2.47
C ASP A 144 -18.58 -14.55 -3.92
N ARG A 145 -17.26 -14.42 -4.15
CA ARG A 145 -16.68 -14.49 -5.51
C ARG A 145 -15.64 -15.58 -5.72
N ASP A 146 -15.34 -16.38 -4.70
CA ASP A 146 -14.41 -17.51 -4.79
C ASP A 146 -15.11 -18.86 -4.51
N ALA A 147 -16.37 -19.02 -4.93
CA ALA A 147 -17.08 -20.29 -5.00
C ALA A 147 -17.09 -20.87 -6.42
#